data_AF-A0A920NAC9-F1
#
_entry.id   AF-A0A920NAC9-F1
#
_cell.length_a   1.000
_cell.length_b   1.000
_cell.length_c   1.000
_cell.angle_alpha   90.00
_cell.angle_beta   90.00
_cell.angle_gamma   90.00
#
_symmetry.space_group_name_H-M   'P 1'
#
loop_
_entity.id
_entity.type
_entity.pdbx_description
1 polymer ?
#
loop_
_entity_poly.entity_id
_entity_poly.type
_entity_poly.pdbx_seq_one_letter_code
_entity_poly.pdbx_strand_id
1 'polypeptide(L)'
;MEYPECQKITKGTLPEFPVLRPVSPQWGRKREGVFFHLQDELGLSDRAIEIPQDLAVALMLCDGTRSVSTINGALLLRGITMGESSLIDLLQQLDDALLLGNGKFVAESKKALKRFRQRPSRPMRHAGSVYPADKEELKKLYIREYKTGERFRSTR
;
A
#
# COMPACT_ATOMS: atom_id res chain seq x y z
N MET A 1 26.40 -10.40 -15.72
CA MET A 1 25.02 -10.61 -15.25
C MET A 1 24.27 -9.32 -15.52
N GLU A 2 23.89 -9.14 -16.78
CA GLU A 2 23.21 -7.93 -17.26
C GLU A 2 21.73 -8.04 -16.96
N TYR A 3 21.21 -7.09 -16.18
CA TYR A 3 19.79 -6.89 -16.03
C TYR A 3 19.27 -6.31 -17.35
N PRO A 4 18.29 -6.93 -18.03
CA PRO A 4 17.75 -6.35 -19.24
C PRO A 4 17.10 -5.00 -18.93
N GLU A 5 17.49 -4.06 -19.76
CA GLU A 5 17.13 -2.65 -19.88
C GLU A 5 15.70 -2.29 -19.43
N CYS A 6 15.62 -1.29 -18.52
CA CYS A 6 14.39 -0.62 -18.13
C CYS A 6 13.70 0.03 -19.34
N GLN A 7 12.76 -0.67 -19.96
CA GLN A 7 11.95 -0.11 -21.03
C GLN A 7 10.93 0.89 -20.48
N LYS A 8 11.27 2.17 -20.71
CA LYS A 8 10.38 3.31 -21.01
C LYS A 8 9.28 3.59 -19.98
N ILE A 9 9.57 4.61 -19.16
CA ILE A 9 8.61 5.28 -18.29
C ILE A 9 7.59 6.02 -19.19
N THR A 10 6.47 5.37 -19.52
CA THR A 10 5.32 6.00 -20.17
C THR A 10 4.37 6.56 -19.11
N LYS A 11 3.86 7.76 -19.39
CA LYS A 11 2.81 8.42 -18.61
C LYS A 11 1.56 7.52 -18.60
N GLY A 12 1.20 6.98 -17.45
CA GLY A 12 -0.17 6.58 -17.11
C GLY A 12 -0.80 5.47 -17.95
N THR A 13 -0.05 4.45 -18.35
CA THR A 13 -0.63 3.21 -18.89
C THR A 13 -0.42 2.10 -17.87
N LEU A 14 -1.48 1.33 -17.59
CA LEU A 14 -1.42 0.14 -16.74
C LEU A 14 -0.31 -0.81 -17.23
N PRO A 15 0.49 -1.43 -16.34
CA PRO A 15 1.48 -2.42 -16.75
C PRO A 15 0.80 -3.61 -17.44
N GLU A 16 1.39 -4.09 -18.54
CA GLU A 16 0.88 -5.25 -19.29
C GLU A 16 0.80 -6.50 -18.40
N PHE A 17 1.79 -6.70 -17.54
CA PHE A 17 1.85 -7.77 -16.55
C PHE A 17 1.86 -7.16 -15.13
N PRO A 18 0.71 -6.95 -14.48
CA PRO A 18 0.65 -6.29 -13.18
C PRO A 18 1.34 -7.12 -12.08
N VAL A 19 2.07 -6.42 -11.21
CA VAL A 19 2.69 -6.98 -10.00
C VAL A 19 2.12 -6.28 -8.79
N LEU A 20 1.42 -7.01 -7.92
CA LEU A 20 0.99 -6.48 -6.63
C LEU A 20 2.21 -6.35 -5.70
N ARG A 21 2.35 -5.23 -5.00
CA ARG A 21 3.38 -5.11 -3.97
C ARG A 21 3.03 -6.01 -2.77
N PRO A 22 3.99 -6.25 -1.86
CA PRO A 22 3.64 -6.70 -0.52
C PRO A 22 2.70 -5.67 0.14
N VAL A 23 1.45 -6.08 0.35
CA VAL A 23 0.40 -5.32 1.05
C VAL A 23 -0.08 -6.13 2.24
N SER A 24 -0.49 -5.48 3.32
CA SER A 24 -1.09 -6.15 4.50
C SER A 24 -2.61 -5.98 4.49
N PRO A 25 -3.36 -6.88 3.80
CA PRO A 25 -4.81 -6.80 3.75
C PRO A 25 -5.43 -6.88 5.14
N GLN A 26 -6.39 -5.98 5.40
CA GLN A 26 -7.23 -6.03 6.60
C GLN A 26 -8.58 -6.64 6.26
N TRP A 27 -9.09 -7.51 7.13
CA TRP A 27 -10.40 -8.12 6.94
C TRP A 27 -11.51 -7.14 7.35
N GLY A 28 -12.50 -6.97 6.48
CA GLY A 28 -13.72 -6.22 6.75
C GLY A 28 -14.95 -7.09 6.54
N ARG A 29 -16.01 -6.83 7.30
CA ARG A 29 -17.32 -7.47 7.12
C ARG A 29 -18.39 -6.40 6.95
N LYS A 30 -19.15 -6.51 5.87
CA LYS A 30 -20.30 -5.66 5.55
C LYS A 30 -21.55 -6.52 5.34
N ARG A 31 -22.70 -5.88 5.09
CA ARG A 31 -23.96 -6.61 4.81
C ARG A 31 -23.83 -7.46 3.55
N GLU A 32 -23.13 -6.94 2.55
CA GLU A 32 -22.88 -7.61 1.28
C GLU A 32 -21.84 -8.75 1.34
N GLY A 33 -21.07 -8.91 2.43
CA GLY A 33 -20.11 -10.02 2.56
C GLY A 33 -18.81 -9.69 3.29
N VAL A 34 -17.77 -10.48 3.00
CA VAL A 34 -16.41 -10.32 3.53
C VAL A 34 -15.52 -9.68 2.47
N PHE A 35 -14.73 -8.69 2.89
CA PHE A 35 -13.89 -7.88 2.03
C PHE A 35 -12.48 -7.79 2.58
N PHE A 36 -11.52 -7.62 1.68
CA PHE A 36 -10.17 -7.18 1.97
C PHE A 36 -10.08 -5.67 1.79
N HIS A 37 -9.68 -4.98 2.84
CA HIS A 37 -9.31 -3.58 2.78
C HIS A 37 -7.81 -3.46 2.51
N LEU A 38 -7.45 -2.81 1.41
CA LEU A 38 -6.08 -2.56 0.98
C LEU A 38 -5.79 -1.07 0.99
N GLN A 39 -4.68 -0.68 1.62
CA GLN A 39 -4.20 0.69 1.67
C GLN A 39 -2.68 0.72 1.51
N ASP A 40 -2.13 1.83 1.00
CA ASP A 40 -0.69 2.04 0.95
C ASP A 40 -0.11 2.36 2.34
N GLU A 41 0.58 1.40 2.93
CA GLU A 41 1.21 1.52 4.25
C GLU A 41 2.37 2.53 4.29
N LEU A 42 2.93 2.86 3.13
CA LEU A 42 4.00 3.84 3.02
C LEU A 42 3.49 5.29 3.10
N GLY A 43 2.18 5.49 3.09
CA GLY A 43 1.54 6.81 3.13
C GLY A 43 1.88 7.67 1.91
N LEU A 44 2.13 7.04 0.76
CA LEU A 44 2.31 7.74 -0.52
C LEU A 44 0.97 8.04 -1.18
N SER A 45 -0.07 7.27 -0.84
CA SER A 45 -1.45 7.48 -1.25
C SER A 45 -2.39 7.36 -0.06
N ASP A 46 -3.38 8.24 0.02
CA ASP A 46 -4.46 8.18 1.02
C ASP A 46 -5.66 7.35 0.51
N ARG A 47 -5.55 6.78 -0.70
CA ARG A 47 -6.62 5.95 -1.26
C ARG A 47 -6.57 4.56 -0.65
N ALA A 48 -7.75 4.03 -0.36
CA ALA A 48 -7.93 2.65 0.04
C ALA A 48 -8.93 1.97 -0.90
N ILE A 49 -8.79 0.67 -1.09
CA ILE A 49 -9.62 -0.15 -1.97
C ILE A 49 -10.16 -1.32 -1.16
N GLU A 50 -11.45 -1.57 -1.29
CA GLU A 50 -12.10 -2.74 -0.72
C GLU A 50 -12.40 -3.75 -1.82
N ILE A 51 -11.93 -4.98 -1.63
CA ILE A 51 -12.04 -6.04 -2.61
C ILE A 51 -12.82 -7.20 -2.00
N PRO A 52 -13.94 -7.59 -2.60
CA PRO A 52 -14.65 -8.82 -2.24
C PRO A 52 -13.72 -10.02 -2.11
N GLN A 53 -13.94 -10.89 -1.12
CA GLN A 53 -13.07 -12.03 -0.87
C GLN A 53 -12.95 -12.99 -2.07
N ASP A 54 -14.02 -13.16 -2.85
CA ASP A 54 -14.04 -13.98 -4.06
C ASP A 54 -13.11 -13.44 -5.16
N LEU A 55 -12.89 -12.12 -5.23
CA LEU A 55 -11.96 -11.50 -6.16
C LEU A 55 -10.49 -11.50 -5.69
N ALA A 56 -10.18 -12.05 -4.51
CA ALA A 56 -8.81 -12.13 -4.01
C ALA A 56 -7.89 -12.98 -4.92
N VAL A 57 -8.46 -13.90 -5.69
CA VAL A 57 -7.71 -14.65 -6.69
C VAL A 57 -7.10 -13.73 -7.75
N ALA A 58 -7.82 -12.69 -8.18
CA ALA A 58 -7.30 -11.73 -9.16
C ALA A 58 -6.04 -11.03 -8.64
N LEU A 59 -6.02 -10.69 -7.34
CA LEU A 59 -4.85 -10.11 -6.67
C LEU A 59 -3.66 -11.05 -6.65
N MET A 60 -3.89 -12.33 -6.32
CA MET A 60 -2.83 -13.35 -6.30
C MET A 60 -2.22 -13.60 -7.68
N LEU A 61 -3.00 -13.39 -8.74
CA LEU A 61 -2.54 -13.58 -10.13
C LEU A 61 -1.74 -12.37 -10.67
N CYS A 62 -1.73 -11.25 -9.94
CA CYS A 62 -0.90 -10.08 -10.24
C CYS A 62 0.55 -10.29 -9.77
N ASP A 63 1.25 -11.26 -10.37
CA ASP A 63 2.63 -11.63 -10.03
C ASP A 63 3.65 -11.20 -11.11
N GLY A 64 3.21 -10.45 -12.12
CA GLY A 64 4.06 -10.01 -13.23
C GLY A 64 4.24 -11.03 -14.35
N THR A 65 3.54 -12.17 -14.32
CA THR A 65 3.62 -13.19 -15.39
C THR A 65 2.37 -13.25 -16.27
N ARG A 66 1.28 -12.60 -15.86
CA ARG A 66 -0.03 -12.71 -16.50
C ARG A 66 -0.54 -11.36 -16.97
N SER A 67 -1.04 -11.31 -18.19
CA SER A 67 -1.79 -10.18 -18.74
C SER A 67 -3.24 -10.18 -18.27
N VAL A 68 -3.96 -9.07 -18.47
CA VAL A 68 -5.41 -8.95 -18.20
C VAL A 68 -6.20 -10.12 -18.77
N SER A 69 -5.98 -10.49 -20.03
CA SER A 69 -6.71 -11.57 -20.70
C SER A 69 -6.45 -12.93 -20.04
N THR A 70 -5.19 -13.21 -19.68
CA THR A 70 -4.83 -14.47 -19.00
C THR A 70 -5.35 -14.53 -17.56
N ILE A 71 -5.38 -13.40 -16.83
CA ILE A 71 -6.00 -13.31 -15.50
C ILE A 71 -7.51 -13.55 -15.61
N ASN A 72 -8.18 -12.87 -16.54
CA ASN A 72 -9.63 -13.03 -16.76
C ASN A 72 -9.97 -14.49 -17.14
N GLY A 73 -9.17 -15.12 -18.01
CA GLY A 73 -9.32 -16.55 -18.33
C GLY A 73 -9.18 -17.46 -17.10
N ALA A 74 -8.21 -17.19 -16.22
CA ALA A 74 -8.02 -17.94 -14.99
C ALA A 74 -9.18 -17.75 -13.98
N LEU A 75 -9.79 -16.56 -13.94
CA LEU A 75 -10.98 -16.29 -13.13
C LEU A 75 -12.20 -17.06 -13.68
N LEU A 76 -12.39 -17.08 -15.00
CA LEU A 76 -13.47 -17.83 -15.65
C LEU A 76 -13.38 -19.34 -15.36
N LEU A 77 -12.17 -19.91 -15.38
CA LEU A 77 -11.96 -21.33 -15.01
C LEU A 77 -12.35 -21.64 -13.56
N ARG A 78 -12.41 -20.63 -12.69
CA ARG A 78 -12.89 -20.74 -11.30
C ARG A 78 -14.35 -20.35 -11.13
N GLY A 79 -15.07 -20.10 -12.23
CA GLY A 79 -16.48 -19.70 -12.23
C GLY A 79 -16.72 -18.22 -11.89
N ILE A 80 -15.68 -17.37 -11.90
CA ILE A 80 -15.79 -15.94 -11.62
C ILE A 80 -15.92 -15.18 -12.94
N THR A 81 -17.07 -14.54 -13.15
CA THR A 81 -17.35 -13.73 -14.36
C THR A 81 -17.21 -12.25 -14.04
N MET A 82 -16.02 -11.70 -14.27
CA MET A 82 -15.73 -10.27 -14.10
C MET A 82 -15.69 -9.53 -15.44
N GLY A 83 -15.07 -10.13 -16.45
CA GLY A 83 -14.83 -9.49 -17.75
C GLY A 83 -13.56 -8.62 -17.73
N GLU A 84 -12.93 -8.49 -18.89
CA GLU A 84 -11.65 -7.75 -19.00
C GLU A 84 -11.79 -6.26 -18.68
N SER A 85 -12.90 -5.62 -19.04
CA SER A 85 -13.14 -4.20 -18.75
C SER A 85 -13.15 -3.94 -17.24
N SER A 86 -13.94 -4.68 -16.48
CA SER A 86 -14.00 -4.53 -15.02
C SER A 86 -12.68 -4.92 -14.35
N LEU A 87 -11.96 -5.90 -14.90
CA LEU A 87 -10.62 -6.24 -14.43
C LEU A 87 -9.63 -5.09 -14.66
N ILE A 88 -9.67 -4.44 -15.83
CA ILE A 88 -8.87 -3.25 -16.13
C ILE A 88 -9.20 -2.13 -15.14
N ASP A 89 -10.49 -1.89 -14.86
CA ASP A 89 -10.91 -0.87 -13.89
C ASP A 89 -10.39 -1.16 -12.49
N LEU A 90 -10.44 -2.43 -12.04
CA LEU A 90 -9.87 -2.84 -10.76
C LEU A 90 -8.35 -2.61 -10.73
N LEU A 91 -7.63 -3.04 -11.77
CA LEU A 91 -6.18 -2.86 -11.85
C LEU A 91 -5.79 -1.38 -11.91
N GLN A 92 -6.58 -0.55 -12.58
CA GLN A 92 -6.38 0.89 -12.63
C GLN A 92 -6.60 1.53 -11.26
N GLN A 93 -7.62 1.10 -10.52
CA GLN A 93 -7.83 1.52 -9.13
C GLN A 93 -6.63 1.13 -8.26
N LEU A 94 -6.16 -0.12 -8.35
CA LEU A 94 -4.97 -0.58 -7.63
C LEU A 94 -3.75 0.29 -7.96
N ASP A 95 -3.49 0.58 -9.24
CA ASP A 95 -2.39 1.44 -9.67
C ASP A 95 -2.52 2.88 -9.15
N ASP A 96 -3.74 3.39 -9.09
CA ASP A 96 -4.10 4.71 -8.59
C ASP A 96 -3.97 4.85 -7.07
N ALA A 97 -4.31 3.79 -6.32
CA ALA A 97 -3.99 3.64 -4.91
C ALA A 97 -2.49 3.36 -4.68
N LEU A 98 -1.71 3.43 -5.76
CA LEU A 98 -0.31 3.10 -5.86
C LEU A 98 -0.03 1.65 -5.51
N LEU A 99 -0.94 0.69 -5.35
CA LEU A 99 -0.70 -0.67 -4.85
C LEU A 99 0.05 -1.62 -5.82
N LEU A 100 0.14 -1.28 -7.11
CA LEU A 100 0.96 -2.06 -8.06
C LEU A 100 2.44 -1.67 -7.96
N GLY A 101 3.32 -2.66 -7.77
CA GLY A 101 4.76 -2.48 -7.59
C GLY A 101 5.50 -2.05 -8.87
N ASN A 102 4.93 -2.34 -10.04
CA ASN A 102 5.49 -1.98 -11.35
C ASN A 102 4.68 -0.90 -12.09
N GLY A 103 3.72 -0.27 -11.42
CA GLY A 103 2.91 0.83 -11.96
C GLY A 103 3.39 2.22 -11.51
N LYS A 104 2.44 3.14 -11.29
CA LYS A 104 2.68 4.54 -10.85
C LYS A 104 3.52 4.64 -9.58
N PHE A 105 3.46 3.62 -8.72
CA PHE A 105 4.27 3.52 -7.52
C PHE A 105 5.76 3.76 -7.75
N VAL A 106 6.33 3.25 -8.85
CA VAL A 106 7.78 3.37 -9.11
C VAL A 106 8.20 4.83 -9.24
N ALA A 107 7.37 5.64 -9.91
CA ALA A 107 7.64 7.06 -10.07
C ALA A 107 7.37 7.83 -8.76
N GLU A 108 6.25 7.55 -8.09
CA GLU A 108 5.87 8.26 -6.86
C GLU A 108 6.78 7.94 -5.67
N SER A 109 7.22 6.70 -5.52
CA SER A 109 8.21 6.30 -4.51
C SER A 109 9.56 6.99 -4.72
N LYS A 110 10.05 7.07 -5.97
CA LYS A 110 11.28 7.81 -6.30
C LYS A 110 11.16 9.30 -5.97
N LYS A 111 10.03 9.93 -6.31
CA LYS A 111 9.74 11.33 -5.96
C LYS A 111 9.71 11.53 -4.44
N ALA A 112 9.00 10.66 -3.72
CA ALA A 112 8.89 10.72 -2.27
C ALA A 112 10.25 10.56 -1.59
N LEU A 113 11.06 9.60 -2.05
CA LEU A 113 12.40 9.37 -1.53
C LEU A 113 13.33 10.55 -1.80
N LYS A 114 13.25 11.15 -3.00
CA LYS A 114 14.00 12.36 -3.33
C LYS A 114 13.61 13.53 -2.42
N ARG A 115 12.31 13.79 -2.27
CA ARG A 115 11.79 14.82 -1.33
C ARG A 115 12.30 14.57 0.08
N PHE A 116 12.24 13.33 0.55
CA PHE A 116 12.72 12.96 1.88
C PHE A 116 14.21 13.25 2.07
N ARG A 117 15.07 12.89 1.12
CA ARG A 117 16.53 13.10 1.17
C ARG A 117 16.95 14.56 1.05
N GLN A 118 16.15 15.39 0.38
CA GLN A 118 16.44 16.81 0.19
C GLN A 118 16.04 17.69 1.37
N ARG A 119 15.38 17.13 2.40
CA ARG A 119 14.97 17.92 3.57
C ARG A 119 16.20 18.28 4.41
N PRO A 120 16.31 19.55 4.87
CA PRO A 120 17.40 19.99 5.76
C PRO A 120 17.47 19.17 7.06
N SER A 121 16.33 18.70 7.56
CA SER A 121 16.22 17.86 8.74
C SER A 121 15.07 16.86 8.60
N ARG A 122 15.22 15.71 9.27
CA ARG A 122 14.20 14.64 9.28
C ARG A 122 13.09 15.01 10.28
N PRO A 123 11.83 15.15 9.85
CA PRO A 123 10.74 15.43 10.77
C PRO A 123 10.53 14.24 11.71
N MET A 124 10.19 14.57 12.95
CA MET A 124 9.75 13.59 13.93
C MET A 124 8.36 13.07 13.53
N ARG A 125 8.29 11.86 12.95
CA ARG A 125 7.06 11.31 12.35
C ARG A 125 5.89 11.19 13.33
N HIS A 126 6.19 11.02 14.61
CA HIS A 126 5.20 10.78 15.65
C HIS A 126 4.89 12.04 16.48
N ALA A 127 5.56 13.15 16.19
CA ALA A 127 5.27 14.44 16.81
C ALA A 127 3.86 14.90 16.42
N GLY A 128 3.06 15.27 17.41
CA GLY A 128 1.66 15.65 17.28
C GLY A 128 0.67 14.47 17.22
N SER A 129 1.12 13.22 17.09
CA SER A 129 0.24 12.04 17.06
C SER A 129 0.43 11.12 18.28
N VAL A 130 1.67 10.69 18.52
CA VAL A 130 2.00 9.81 19.66
C VAL A 130 2.54 10.62 20.84
N TYR A 131 3.26 11.70 20.55
CA TYR A 131 3.79 12.62 21.56
C TYR A 131 3.63 14.08 21.12
N PRO A 132 3.58 15.04 22.04
CA PRO A 132 3.45 16.46 21.69
C PRO A 132 4.54 16.92 20.71
N ALA A 133 4.13 17.68 19.69
CA ALA A 133 5.08 18.31 18.79
C ALA A 133 5.79 19.50 19.43
N ASP A 134 5.14 20.15 20.40
CA ASP A 134 5.73 21.24 21.16
C ASP A 134 6.78 20.72 22.15
N LYS A 135 7.94 21.39 22.16
CA LYS A 135 9.08 21.00 22.97
C LYS A 135 8.81 21.12 24.46
N GLU A 136 8.07 22.14 24.89
CA GLU A 136 7.79 22.39 26.31
C GLU A 136 6.70 21.45 26.82
N GLU A 137 5.69 21.14 26.00
CA GLU A 137 4.73 20.07 26.30
C GLU A 137 5.40 18.70 26.41
N LEU A 138 6.31 18.39 25.48
CA LEU A 138 7.07 17.14 25.51
C LEU A 138 7.92 17.03 26.80
N LYS A 139 8.61 18.10 27.20
CA LYS A 139 9.38 18.12 28.46
C LYS A 139 8.51 17.85 29.69
N LYS A 140 7.29 18.41 29.75
CA LYS A 140 6.36 18.18 30.87
C LYS A 140 5.96 16.70 30.98
N LEU A 141 5.75 16.03 29.83
CA LEU A 141 5.47 14.59 29.79
C LEU A 141 6.62 13.80 30.43
N TYR A 142 7.87 14.03 30.00
CA TYR A 142 9.03 13.33 30.52
C TYR A 142 9.32 13.64 32.00
N ILE A 143 9.20 14.89 32.44
CA ILE A 143 9.46 15.27 33.84
C ILE A 143 8.43 14.66 34.80
N ARG A 144 7.18 14.45 34.34
CA ARG A 144 6.13 13.79 35.13
C ARG A 144 6.43 12.31 35.34
N GLU A 145 6.80 11.58 34.27
CA GLU A 145 7.05 10.14 34.38
C GLU A 145 8.22 9.79 35.31
N TYR A 146 9.30 10.58 35.32
CA TYR A 146 10.42 10.34 36.25
C TYR A 146 10.07 10.60 37.73
N LYS A 147 9.01 11.37 38.03
CA LYS A 147 8.56 11.60 39.41
C LYS A 147 7.62 10.50 39.92
N THR A 148 6.90 9.82 39.04
CA THR A 148 6.12 8.62 39.33
C THR A 148 6.96 7.39 39.01
N GLY A 149 7.83 6.99 39.93
CA GLY A 149 8.71 5.82 39.79
C GLY A 149 7.98 4.48 39.76
N GLU A 150 7.08 4.24 38.81
CA GLU A 150 6.58 2.89 38.52
C GLU A 150 7.57 2.21 37.58
N ARG A 151 8.45 1.41 38.19
CA ARG A 151 9.25 0.39 37.50
C ARG A 151 8.33 -0.40 36.58
N PHE A 152 8.52 -0.26 35.27
CA PHE A 152 7.88 -1.09 34.26
C PHE A 152 8.28 -2.56 34.51
N ARG A 153 7.48 -3.28 35.29
CA ARG A 153 7.63 -4.72 35.47
C ARG A 153 7.08 -5.38 34.21
N SER A 154 8.01 -5.69 33.30
CA SER A 154 7.81 -6.68 32.25
C SER A 154 7.21 -7.93 32.88
N THR A 155 5.96 -8.22 32.55
CA THR A 155 5.35 -9.53 32.80
C THR A 155 5.26 -10.20 31.45
N ARG A 156 5.86 -11.39 31.41
CA ARG A 156 6.08 -12.33 30.32
C ARG A 156 4.96 -12.44 29.29
#